data_AF-A0A536GXW0-F1
#
_entry.id   AF-A0A536GXW0-F1
#
_cell.length_a   1.000
_cell.length_b   1.000
_cell.length_c   1.000
_cell.angle_alpha   90.00
_cell.angle_beta   90.00
_cell.angle_gamma   90.00
#
_symmetry.space_group_name_H-M   'P 1'
#
loop_
_entity.id
_entity.type
_entity.pdbx_description
1 polymer ?
#
loop_
_entity_poly.entity_id
_entity_poly.type
_entity_poly.pdbx_seq_one_letter_code
_entity_poly.pdbx_strand_id
1 'polypeptide(L)'
;MFVGGSALSAGLYDGLTRHGIDTNQGWGMTETSPVAACATIKSSMKDSNLKAIRLKQGLPLAGVELRLADVDSGKLVPWDGKSVGEIQVRGPWVTAGYYRGVDADRFTADGWLRTGDVANVDSEGYAQIVDRTKDLVKSGGEWISSV
;
A
#
# COMPACT_ATOMS: atom_id res chain seq x y z
N MET A 1 -4.20 3.84 -18.33
CA MET A 1 -4.68 4.98 -17.55
C MET A 1 -4.27 4.79 -16.10
N PHE A 2 -3.73 5.81 -15.43
CA PHE A 2 -3.43 5.74 -14.00
C PHE A 2 -4.64 6.15 -13.16
N VAL A 3 -4.84 5.47 -12.04
CA VAL A 3 -5.87 5.76 -11.04
C VAL A 3 -5.24 5.71 -9.64
N GLY A 4 -5.66 6.60 -8.74
CA GLY A 4 -5.08 6.69 -7.39
C GLY A 4 -5.86 7.60 -6.47
N GLY A 5 -5.41 7.75 -5.22
CA GLY A 5 -6.09 8.48 -4.16
C GLY A 5 -7.14 7.65 -3.40
N SER A 6 -7.81 6.72 -4.09
CA SER A 6 -8.67 5.69 -3.51
C SER A 6 -8.38 4.32 -4.13
N ALA A 7 -8.89 3.25 -3.51
CA ALA A 7 -8.76 1.90 -4.06
C ALA A 7 -9.55 1.76 -5.37
N LEU A 8 -8.94 1.14 -6.39
CA LEU A 8 -9.63 0.82 -7.63
C LEU A 8 -10.63 -0.31 -7.38
N SER A 9 -11.93 -0.05 -7.60
CA SER A 9 -12.95 -1.10 -7.48
C SER A 9 -12.92 -2.05 -8.68
N ALA A 10 -13.24 -3.33 -8.44
CA ALA A 10 -13.33 -4.35 -9.48
C ALA A 10 -14.33 -3.98 -10.59
N GLY A 11 -15.45 -3.33 -10.22
CA GLY A 11 -16.46 -2.88 -11.18
C GLY A 11 -15.97 -1.76 -12.09
N LEU A 12 -15.20 -0.80 -11.56
CA LEU A 12 -14.60 0.26 -12.37
C LEU A 12 -13.52 -0.30 -13.31
N TYR A 13 -12.68 -1.22 -12.81
CA TYR A 13 -11.71 -1.95 -13.63
C TYR A 13 -12.39 -2.67 -14.80
N ASP A 14 -13.45 -3.45 -14.52
CA ASP A 14 -14.16 -4.21 -15.55
C ASP A 14 -14.84 -3.29 -16.57
N GLY A 15 -15.47 -2.21 -16.09
CA GLY A 15 -16.12 -1.21 -16.95
C GLY A 15 -15.14 -0.58 -17.94
N LEU A 16 -13.99 -0.10 -17.46
CA LEU A 16 -12.97 0.52 -18.31
C LEU A 16 -12.30 -0.49 -19.25
N THR A 17 -12.04 -1.71 -18.77
CA THR A 17 -11.43 -2.77 -19.59
C THR A 17 -12.34 -3.17 -20.76
N ARG A 18 -13.68 -3.19 -20.58
CA ARG A 18 -14.64 -3.43 -21.68
C ARG A 18 -14.56 -2.40 -22.79
N HIS A 19 -14.04 -1.21 -22.50
CA HIS A 19 -13.77 -0.15 -23.49
C HIS A 19 -12.31 -0.13 -23.97
N GLY A 20 -11.54 -1.18 -23.70
CA GLY A 20 -10.13 -1.29 -24.12
C GLY A 20 -9.17 -0.41 -23.30
N ILE A 21 -9.60 0.10 -22.14
CA ILE A 21 -8.79 0.96 -21.28
C ILE A 21 -8.15 0.11 -20.18
N ASP A 22 -6.85 -0.15 -20.30
CA ASP A 22 -6.05 -0.76 -19.23
C ASP A 22 -5.81 0.27 -18.11
N THR A 23 -6.11 -0.13 -16.88
CA THR A 23 -5.98 0.71 -15.68
C THR A 23 -4.81 0.24 -14.84
N ASN A 24 -4.05 1.19 -14.30
CA ASN A 24 -2.91 0.92 -13.44
C ASN A 24 -3.07 1.73 -12.15
N GLN A 25 -3.23 1.03 -11.03
CA GLN A 25 -3.39 1.64 -9.73
C GLN A 25 -2.05 2.18 -9.23
N GLY A 26 -2.06 3.42 -8.77
CA GLY A 26 -0.97 4.04 -8.03
C GLY A 26 -1.40 4.29 -6.59
N TRP A 27 -0.50 3.99 -5.66
CA TRP A 27 -0.68 4.33 -4.25
C TRP A 27 0.39 5.30 -3.80
N GLY A 28 -0.05 6.20 -2.93
CA GLY A 28 0.77 7.10 -2.17
C GLY A 28 -0.10 8.11 -1.46
N MET A 29 0.56 9.11 -0.91
CA MET A 29 0.03 10.16 -0.06
C MET A 29 0.81 11.44 -0.30
N THR A 30 0.31 12.55 0.25
CA THR A 30 1.00 13.85 0.20
C THR A 30 2.44 13.73 0.68
N GLU A 31 2.66 12.94 1.72
CA GLU A 31 3.94 12.67 2.37
C GLU A 31 4.90 11.84 1.50
N THR A 32 4.43 11.26 0.39
CA THR A 32 5.25 10.46 -0.55
C THR A 32 5.39 11.12 -1.94
N SER A 33 5.07 12.41 -2.07
CA SER A 33 5.39 13.25 -3.23
C SER A 33 5.23 12.66 -4.66
N PRO A 34 4.04 12.22 -5.10
CA PRO A 34 2.89 11.76 -4.33
C PRO A 34 2.72 10.22 -4.39
N VAL A 35 3.61 9.50 -5.11
CA VAL A 35 3.45 8.06 -5.41
C VAL A 35 4.59 7.27 -4.79
N ALA A 36 4.23 6.18 -4.11
CA ALA A 36 5.17 5.24 -3.50
C ALA A 36 5.09 3.84 -4.10
N ALA A 37 3.95 3.42 -4.67
CA ALA A 37 3.79 2.13 -5.32
C ALA A 37 2.87 2.19 -6.55
N CYS A 38 3.08 1.26 -7.49
CA CYS A 38 2.24 1.11 -8.69
C CYS A 38 2.01 -0.38 -9.03
N ALA A 39 0.81 -0.70 -9.54
CA ALA A 39 0.41 -2.05 -9.96
C ALA A 39 1.03 -2.48 -11.31
N THR A 40 2.33 -2.30 -11.46
CA THR A 40 3.09 -2.68 -12.65
C THR A 40 3.17 -4.20 -12.78
N ILE A 41 2.80 -4.73 -13.95
CA ILE A 41 2.88 -6.17 -14.23
C ILE A 41 4.34 -6.55 -14.50
N LYS A 42 4.91 -7.40 -13.64
CA LYS A 42 6.22 -8.02 -13.89
C LYS A 42 6.22 -8.81 -15.20
N SER A 43 7.37 -8.87 -15.87
CA SER A 43 7.53 -9.63 -17.11
C SER A 43 7.18 -11.11 -16.97
N SER A 44 7.49 -11.71 -15.82
CA SER A 44 7.16 -13.11 -15.47
C SER A 44 5.68 -13.36 -15.19
N MET A 45 4.86 -12.32 -15.06
CA MET A 45 3.46 -12.39 -14.61
C MET A 45 2.46 -11.99 -15.70
N LYS A 46 2.89 -11.88 -16.97
CA LYS A 46 2.01 -11.47 -18.07
C LYS A 46 0.84 -12.41 -18.33
N ASP A 47 1.03 -13.70 -18.07
CA ASP A 47 -0.01 -14.73 -18.23
C ASP A 47 -0.79 -15.02 -16.94
N SER A 48 -0.50 -14.26 -15.87
CA SER A 48 -1.21 -14.38 -14.60
C SER A 48 -2.56 -13.67 -14.63
N ASN A 49 -3.31 -13.74 -13.53
CA ASN A 49 -4.55 -12.97 -13.39
C ASN A 49 -4.25 -11.46 -13.28
N LEU A 50 -4.22 -10.79 -14.44
CA LEU A 50 -3.90 -9.36 -14.54
C LEU A 50 -4.86 -8.51 -13.71
N LYS A 51 -6.15 -8.83 -13.69
CA LYS A 51 -7.13 -8.11 -12.87
C LYS A 51 -6.75 -8.15 -11.40
N ALA A 52 -6.37 -9.30 -10.87
CA ALA A 52 -5.96 -9.43 -9.47
C ALA A 52 -4.71 -8.59 -9.15
N ILE A 53 -3.80 -8.41 -10.11
CA ILE A 53 -2.64 -7.52 -9.95
C ILE A 53 -3.04 -6.05 -10.03
N ARG A 54 -3.88 -5.68 -10.99
CA ARG A 54 -4.28 -4.27 -11.24
C ARG A 54 -5.11 -3.66 -10.11
N LEU A 55 -5.75 -4.48 -9.29
CA LEU A 55 -6.53 -4.06 -8.11
C LEU A 55 -5.68 -3.91 -6.83
N LYS A 56 -4.37 -4.21 -6.88
CA LYS A 56 -3.44 -4.01 -5.77
C LYS A 56 -2.84 -2.61 -5.82
N GLN A 57 -2.38 -2.10 -4.67
CA GLN A 57 -1.58 -0.86 -4.61
C GLN A 57 -0.25 -1.02 -5.34
N GLY A 58 0.26 -2.25 -5.38
CA GLY A 58 1.31 -2.64 -6.32
C GLY A 58 2.69 -2.76 -5.69
N LEU A 59 3.70 -2.63 -6.54
CA LEU A 59 5.11 -2.74 -6.16
C LEU A 59 5.64 -1.35 -5.75
N PRO A 60 6.49 -1.27 -4.72
CA PRO A 60 7.21 -0.04 -4.41
C PRO A 60 7.97 0.49 -5.64
N LEU A 61 7.92 1.80 -5.86
CA LEU A 61 8.69 2.44 -6.92
C LEU A 61 10.20 2.35 -6.63
N ALA A 62 11.02 2.34 -7.68
CA ALA A 62 12.47 2.33 -7.52
C ALA A 62 12.95 3.52 -6.68
N GLY A 63 13.68 3.27 -5.59
CA GLY A 63 14.10 4.30 -4.63
C GLY A 63 13.16 4.45 -3.43
N VAL A 64 12.00 3.81 -3.43
CA VAL A 64 11.13 3.66 -2.26
C VAL A 64 11.37 2.30 -1.63
N GLU A 65 11.75 2.31 -0.37
CA GLU A 65 11.77 1.13 0.48
C GLU A 65 10.41 1.02 1.19
N LEU A 66 9.88 -0.21 1.26
CA LEU A 66 8.64 -0.54 1.97
C LEU A 66 8.91 -1.67 2.95
N ARG A 67 8.32 -1.59 4.13
CA ARG A 67 8.22 -2.71 5.07
C ARG A 67 6.85 -2.73 5.72
N LEU A 68 6.50 -3.88 6.30
CA LEU A 68 5.31 -4.02 7.13
C LEU A 68 5.74 -4.17 8.58
N ALA A 69 5.09 -3.43 9.48
CA ALA A 69 5.26 -3.58 10.92
C ALA A 69 3.92 -3.92 11.57
N ASP A 70 3.88 -4.93 12.43
CA ASP A 70 2.72 -5.26 13.23
C ASP A 70 2.24 -4.05 14.04
N VAL A 71 0.93 -3.78 14.02
CA VAL A 71 0.35 -2.53 14.55
C VAL A 71 0.50 -2.44 16.07
N ASP A 72 0.46 -3.59 16.77
CA ASP A 72 0.52 -3.64 18.24
C ASP A 72 1.96 -3.71 18.75
N SER A 73 2.77 -4.62 18.19
CA SER A 73 4.12 -4.89 18.67
C SER A 73 5.21 -4.06 18.00
N GLY A 74 4.92 -3.44 16.85
CA GLY A 74 5.88 -2.71 16.02
C GLY A 74 6.93 -3.59 15.34
N LYS A 75 6.85 -4.92 15.48
CA LYS A 75 7.81 -5.85 14.88
C LYS A 75 7.57 -5.99 13.39
N LEU A 76 8.65 -6.18 12.63
CA LEU A 76 8.54 -6.43 11.19
C LEU A 76 7.85 -7.77 10.92
N VAL A 77 6.96 -7.77 9.92
CA VAL A 77 6.26 -8.98 9.47
C VAL A 77 6.67 -9.34 8.03
N PRO A 78 6.68 -10.63 7.68
CA PRO A 78 7.18 -11.09 6.38
C PRO A 78 6.22 -10.77 5.24
N TRP A 79 6.75 -10.82 4.01
CA TRP A 79 5.98 -10.70 2.77
C TRP A 79 5.54 -12.08 2.27
N ASP A 80 4.58 -12.67 2.95
CA ASP A 80 4.03 -14.01 2.67
C ASP A 80 2.60 -13.96 2.10
N GLY A 81 2.06 -12.76 1.87
CA GLY A 81 0.69 -12.51 1.42
C GLY A 81 -0.40 -12.77 2.47
N LYS A 82 -0.02 -13.05 3.72
CA LYS A 82 -0.95 -13.39 4.82
C LYS A 82 -0.73 -12.52 6.05
N SER A 83 0.53 -12.28 6.40
CA SER A 83 0.94 -11.42 7.48
C SER A 83 0.54 -9.98 7.17
N VAL A 84 -0.09 -9.33 8.15
CA VAL A 84 -0.65 -8.00 8.02
C VAL A 84 0.12 -7.05 8.94
N GLY A 85 0.42 -5.85 8.45
CA GLY A 85 1.06 -4.80 9.22
C GLY A 85 0.81 -3.41 8.66
N GLU A 86 1.12 -2.40 9.45
CA GLU A 86 1.21 -1.02 9.00
C GLU A 86 2.31 -0.90 7.93
N ILE A 87 1.96 -0.30 6.79
CA ILE A 87 2.93 0.07 5.78
C ILE A 87 3.83 1.17 6.35
N GLN A 88 5.12 0.91 6.34
CA GLN A 88 6.14 1.90 6.62
C GLN A 88 7.00 2.11 5.37
N VAL A 89 7.24 3.37 5.01
CA VAL A 89 8.01 3.71 3.80
C VAL A 89 9.14 4.68 4.10
N ARG A 90 10.19 4.58 3.29
CA ARG A 90 11.33 5.50 3.28
C ARG A 90 11.82 5.67 1.84
N GLY A 91 12.33 6.85 1.50
CA GLY A 91 12.88 7.10 0.18
C GLY A 91 13.24 8.57 0.00
N PRO A 92 13.89 8.92 -1.12
CA PRO A 92 14.43 10.26 -1.34
C PRO A 92 13.36 11.35 -1.53
N TRP A 93 12.11 10.97 -1.79
CA TRP A 93 10.96 11.90 -1.90
C TRP A 93 9.86 11.61 -0.88
N VAL A 94 10.11 10.69 0.06
CA VAL A 94 9.27 10.51 1.26
C VAL A 94 9.65 11.62 2.23
N THR A 95 8.66 12.30 2.79
CA THR A 95 8.90 13.36 3.77
C THR A 95 9.70 12.83 4.95
N ALA A 96 10.64 13.63 5.46
CA ALA A 96 11.43 13.29 6.65
C ALA A 96 10.76 13.75 7.95
N GLY A 97 9.65 14.49 7.85
CA GLY A 97 8.99 15.12 8.98
C GLY A 97 7.96 16.14 8.52
N TYR A 98 7.01 16.47 9.40
CA TYR A 98 6.17 17.64 9.17
C TYR A 98 6.87 18.91 9.60
N TYR A 99 6.40 20.04 9.05
CA TYR A 99 6.94 21.36 9.36
C TYR A 99 6.90 21.61 10.88
N ARG A 100 8.02 22.12 11.43
CA ARG A 100 8.22 22.39 12.88
C ARG A 100 8.11 21.15 13.80
N GLY A 101 8.29 19.95 13.26
CA GLY A 101 8.32 18.73 14.08
C GLY A 101 6.97 18.31 14.66
N VAL A 102 5.87 18.79 14.05
CA VAL A 102 4.52 18.28 14.34
C VAL A 102 4.47 16.78 13.98
N ASP A 103 3.69 16.01 14.73
CA ASP A 103 3.47 14.57 14.48
C ASP A 103 4.79 13.78 14.33
N ALA A 104 5.80 14.09 15.15
CA ALA A 104 7.10 13.42 15.11
C ALA A 104 7.00 11.90 15.38
N ASP A 105 5.95 11.46 16.07
CA ASP A 105 5.61 10.05 16.33
C ASP A 105 5.16 9.28 15.07
N ARG A 106 4.91 9.98 13.96
CA ARG A 106 4.70 9.38 12.63
C ARG A 106 5.99 8.85 12.01
N PHE A 107 7.13 9.05 12.64
CA PHE A 107 8.40 8.56 12.14
C PHE A 107 8.99 7.59 13.16
N THR A 108 9.41 6.42 12.69
CA THR A 108 10.11 5.46 13.53
C THR A 108 11.50 6.00 13.88
N ALA A 109 12.08 5.49 14.96
CA ALA A 109 13.43 5.90 15.39
C ALA A 109 14.51 5.64 14.32
N ASP A 110 14.28 4.68 13.42
CA ASP A 110 15.16 4.36 12.29
C ASP A 110 14.76 5.05 10.96
N GLY A 111 13.88 6.06 11.03
CA GLY A 111 13.63 7.01 9.94
C GLY A 111 12.60 6.57 8.89
N TRP A 112 11.62 5.75 9.28
CA TRP A 112 10.53 5.34 8.39
C TRP A 112 9.25 6.10 8.69
N LEU A 113 8.56 6.54 7.65
CA LEU A 113 7.22 7.12 7.78
C LEU A 113 6.20 6.01 8.08
N ARG A 114 5.45 6.18 9.17
CA ARG A 114 4.28 5.40 9.56
C ARG A 114 3.06 5.94 8.81
N THR A 115 2.63 5.20 7.78
CA THR A 115 1.59 5.67 6.86
C THR A 115 0.19 5.62 7.45
N GLY A 116 -0.04 4.75 8.44
CA GLY A 116 -1.36 4.40 8.93
C GLY A 116 -2.20 3.53 7.99
N ASP A 117 -1.71 3.15 6.82
CA ASP A 117 -2.35 2.16 5.97
C ASP A 117 -1.90 0.75 6.41
N VAL A 118 -2.85 -0.19 6.53
CA VAL A 118 -2.59 -1.58 6.95
C VAL A 118 -2.73 -2.49 5.74
N ALA A 119 -1.72 -3.33 5.50
CA ALA A 119 -1.64 -4.15 4.30
C ALA A 119 -1.00 -5.52 4.56
N ASN A 120 -1.21 -6.43 3.62
CA ASN A 120 -0.31 -7.55 3.38
C ASN A 120 0.52 -7.28 2.12
N VAL A 121 1.66 -7.94 2.01
CA VAL A 121 2.49 -7.94 0.81
C VAL A 121 2.77 -9.38 0.44
N ASP A 122 2.51 -9.75 -0.81
CA ASP A 122 2.75 -11.11 -1.29
C ASP A 122 4.23 -11.39 -1.56
N SER A 123 4.56 -12.65 -1.85
CA SER A 123 5.93 -13.07 -2.17
C SER A 123 6.49 -12.42 -3.44
N GLU A 124 5.62 -11.85 -4.28
CA GLU A 124 6.00 -11.08 -5.45
C GLU A 124 6.21 -9.59 -5.11
N GLY A 125 5.96 -9.16 -3.87
CA GLY A 125 6.17 -7.79 -3.40
C GLY A 125 4.99 -6.86 -3.66
N TYR A 126 3.84 -7.35 -4.16
CA TYR A 126 2.68 -6.50 -4.37
C TYR A 126 1.96 -6.25 -3.05
N ALA A 127 1.82 -4.98 -2.68
CA ALA A 127 1.05 -4.55 -1.52
C ALA A 127 -0.45 -4.55 -1.82
N GLN A 128 -1.22 -5.06 -0.86
CA GLN A 128 -2.68 -5.02 -0.83
C GLN A 128 -3.12 -4.40 0.50
N ILE A 129 -3.62 -3.17 0.45
CA ILE A 129 -4.22 -2.51 1.61
C ILE A 129 -5.51 -3.23 1.96
N VAL A 130 -5.65 -3.55 3.24
CA VAL A 130 -6.81 -4.23 3.83
C VAL A 130 -7.54 -3.35 4.85
N ASP A 131 -6.90 -2.32 5.39
CA ASP A 131 -7.52 -1.41 6.36
C ASP A 131 -6.75 -0.09 6.53
N ARG A 132 -7.29 0.83 7.34
CA ARG A 132 -6.61 2.05 7.83
C ARG A 132 -6.65 2.13 9.35
N THR A 133 -5.51 2.43 9.97
CA THR A 133 -5.36 2.44 11.44
C THR A 133 -6.27 3.45 12.16
N LYS A 134 -6.73 4.51 11.48
CA LYS A 134 -7.67 5.49 12.05
C LYS A 134 -9.14 5.05 11.98
N ASP A 135 -9.47 4.05 11.16
CA ASP A 135 -10.84 3.57 10.92
C ASP A 135 -11.09 2.18 11.56
N LEU A 136 -10.20 1.74 12.45
CA LEU A 136 -10.27 0.45 13.13
C LEU A 136 -11.50 0.33 14.07
N VAL A 137 -12.47 -0.51 13.72
CA VAL A 137 -13.50 -1.00 14.65
C VAL A 137 -13.14 -2.42 15.09
N LYS A 138 -12.75 -2.58 16.36
CA LYS A 138 -12.39 -3.88 16.94
C LYS A 138 -13.64 -4.60 17.46
N SER A 139 -13.98 -5.76 16.91
CA SER A 139 -14.99 -6.68 17.46
C SER A 139 -14.35 -8.03 17.75
N GLY A 140 -14.31 -8.43 19.02
CA GLY A 140 -14.01 -9.82 19.41
C GLY A 140 -12.60 -10.37 19.15
N GLY A 141 -11.63 -9.54 18.75
CA GLY A 141 -10.25 -9.99 18.47
C GLY A 141 -9.98 -10.40 17.02
N GLU A 142 -10.97 -10.24 16.14
CA GLU A 142 -10.82 -10.42 14.70
C GLU A 142 -10.84 -9.06 13.99
N TRP A 143 -9.98 -8.91 12.98
CA TRP A 143 -9.93 -7.73 12.13
C TRP A 143 -10.98 -7.86 11.03
N ILE A 144 -11.99 -7.00 11.03
CA ILE A 144 -13.03 -6.96 9.99
C ILE A 144 -12.69 -5.82 9.04
N SER A 145 -12.32 -6.17 7.79
CA SER A 145 -12.14 -5.20 6.70
C SER A 145 -13.43 -4.42 6.46
N SER A 146 -13.36 -3.09 6.50
CA SER A 146 -14.47 -2.20 6.13
C SER A 146 -14.37 -1.70 4.68
N VAL A 147 -13.33 -2.11 3.95
CA VAL A 147 -13.12 -1.85 2.52
C VAL A 147 -13.59 -2.98 1.62
#